data_AF-A0A7W9B9J2-F1
#
_entry.id   AF-A0A7W9B9J2-F1
#
_cell.length_a   1.000
_cell.length_b   1.000
_cell.length_c   1.000
_cell.angle_alpha   90.00
_cell.angle_beta   90.00
_cell.angle_gamma   90.00
#
_symmetry.space_group_name_H-M   'P 1'
#
loop_
_entity.id
_entity.type
_entity.pdbx_description
1 polymer ?
#
loop_
_entity_poly.entity_id
_entity_poly.type
_entity_poly.pdbx_seq_one_letter_code
_entity_poly.pdbx_strand_id
1 'polypeptide(L)' 'MSEPFSRFLHPFDVARHPSLEPEVKRALLASWASDRSAVRNKPALRKPPGAKRAVPVDDVLAALRSLDGGAARAP' A
#
# COMPACT_ATOMS: atom_id res chain seq x y z
N MET A 1 -11.23 -2.89 -19.54
CA MET A 1 -10.03 -2.08 -19.22
C MET A 1 -10.34 -1.28 -17.97
N SER A 2 -10.04 -1.83 -16.79
CA SER A 2 -10.36 -1.19 -15.51
C SER A 2 -9.05 -0.98 -14.75
N GLU A 3 -8.39 0.16 -14.98
CA GLU A 3 -7.24 0.59 -14.17
C GLU A 3 -7.61 1.82 -13.32
N PRO A 4 -8.25 1.64 -12.15
CA PRO A 4 -8.46 2.73 -11.21
C PRO A 4 -7.30 2.92 -10.21
N PHE A 5 -6.27 2.06 -10.21
CA PHE A 5 -5.28 2.03 -9.12
C PHE A 5 -4.12 3.04 -9.27
N SER A 6 -4.02 3.75 -10.40
CA SER A 6 -2.92 4.71 -10.68
C SER A 6 -2.97 6.04 -9.90
N ARG A 7 -3.88 6.19 -8.93
CA ARG A 7 -4.05 7.46 -8.19
C ARG A 7 -3.52 7.47 -6.76
N PHE A 8 -3.08 6.33 -6.23
CA PHE A 8 -2.49 6.29 -4.89
C PHE A 8 -1.03 6.73 -4.95
N LEU A 9 -0.77 7.92 -4.39
CA LEU A 9 0.54 8.57 -4.42
C LEU A 9 1.48 7.99 -3.34
N HIS A 10 0.95 7.60 -2.17
CA HIS A 10 1.68 7.00 -1.05
C HIS A 10 0.90 5.89 -0.32
N PRO A 11 1.58 4.94 0.36
CA PRO A 11 0.92 3.87 1.15
C PRO A 11 0.06 4.44 2.28
N PHE A 12 0.45 5.58 2.84
CA PHE A 12 -0.37 6.30 3.82
C PHE A 12 -1.64 6.90 3.20
N ASP A 13 -1.64 7.29 1.92
CA ASP A 13 -2.86 7.75 1.25
C ASP A 13 -3.86 6.59 1.07
N VAL A 14 -3.35 5.39 0.73
CA VAL A 14 -4.17 4.17 0.69
C VAL A 14 -4.76 3.89 2.08
N ALA A 15 -3.93 3.95 3.12
CA ALA A 15 -4.36 3.69 4.49
C ALA A 15 -5.42 4.69 4.99
N ARG A 16 -5.25 5.97 4.65
CA ARG A 16 -6.13 7.08 5.07
C ARG A 16 -7.32 7.28 4.13
N HIS A 17 -7.44 6.50 3.05
CA HIS A 17 -8.49 6.70 2.06
C HIS A 17 -9.89 6.44 2.67
N PRO A 18 -10.79 7.43 2.73
CA PRO A 18 -12.08 7.27 3.42
C PRO A 18 -13.04 6.36 2.64
N SER A 19 -12.89 6.24 1.32
CA SER A 19 -13.79 5.44 0.47
C SER A 19 -13.34 4.00 0.22
N LEU A 20 -12.23 3.56 0.82
CA LEU A 20 -11.77 2.17 0.68
C LEU A 20 -12.11 1.39 1.94
N GLU A 21 -12.59 0.17 1.75
CA GLU A 21 -12.78 -0.78 2.84
C GLU A 21 -11.43 -1.16 3.48
N PRO A 22 -11.40 -1.41 4.81
CA PRO A 22 -10.18 -1.80 5.51
C PRO A 22 -9.47 -2.99 4.85
N GLU A 23 -10.23 -4.00 4.45
CA GLU A 23 -9.71 -5.20 3.77
C GLU A 23 -9.09 -4.87 2.42
N VAL A 24 -9.72 -3.99 1.62
CA VAL A 24 -9.20 -3.57 0.31
C VAL A 24 -7.90 -2.79 0.47
N LYS A 25 -7.82 -1.89 1.46
CA LYS A 25 -6.59 -1.16 1.76
C LYS A 25 -5.46 -2.13 2.15
N ARG A 26 -5.79 -3.13 2.97
CA ARG A 26 -4.83 -4.15 3.42
C ARG A 26 -4.33 -5.00 2.26
N ALA A 27 -5.21 -5.43 1.36
CA ALA A 27 -4.85 -6.18 0.15
C ALA A 27 -3.96 -5.35 -0.79
N LEU A 28 -4.24 -4.05 -0.96
CA LEU A 28 -3.40 -3.15 -1.74
C LEU A 28 -2.00 -3.02 -1.14
N LEU A 29 -1.91 -2.70 0.15
CA LEU A 29 -0.64 -2.53 0.84
C LEU A 29 0.15 -3.84 0.90
N ALA A 30 -0.51 -4.98 1.11
CA ALA A 30 0.13 -6.29 1.08
C ALA A 30 0.70 -6.61 -0.31
N SER A 31 -0.02 -6.25 -1.38
CA SER A 31 0.48 -6.35 -2.76
C SER A 31 1.73 -5.49 -2.99
N TRP A 32 1.82 -4.33 -2.35
CA TRP A 32 2.98 -3.44 -2.42
C TRP A 32 4.18 -3.96 -1.61
N ALA A 33 3.91 -4.57 -0.45
CA ALA A 33 4.92 -5.24 0.36
C ALA A 33 5.43 -6.53 -0.31
N SER A 34 4.67 -7.09 -1.24
CA SER A 34 5.04 -8.28 -2.01
C SER A 34 6.15 -7.98 -3.03
N ASP A 35 7.05 -8.94 -3.25
CA ASP A 35 8.23 -8.82 -4.14
C ASP A 35 7.89 -8.57 -5.61
N ARG A 36 6.63 -8.70 -5.99
CA ARG A 36 6.12 -8.22 -7.28
C ARG A 36 6.35 -6.73 -7.51
N SER A 37 6.48 -5.95 -6.43
CA SER A 37 6.75 -4.52 -6.50
C SER A 37 8.23 -4.19 -6.27
N ALA A 38 9.11 -5.16 -5.99
CA ALA A 38 10.51 -4.90 -5.68
C ALA A 38 11.25 -4.28 -6.88
N VAL A 39 11.90 -3.13 -6.65
CA VAL A 39 12.71 -2.50 -7.69
C VAL A 39 14.01 -3.29 -7.84
N ARG A 40 14.29 -3.74 -9.06
CA ARG A 40 15.54 -4.42 -9.42
C ARG A 40 16.74 -3.54 -9.01
N ASN A 41 17.68 -4.09 -8.24
CA ASN A 41 18.81 -3.41 -7.56
C ASN A 41 18.50 -2.54 -6.33
N LYS A 42 17.25 -2.39 -5.87
CA LYS A 42 16.92 -1.65 -4.64
C LYS A 42 15.84 -2.38 -3.82
N PRO A 43 16.19 -3.41 -3.04
CA PRO A 43 15.21 -4.24 -2.31
C PRO A 43 14.41 -3.46 -1.25
N ALA A 44 14.99 -2.38 -0.71
CA ALA A 44 14.32 -1.48 0.21
C ALA A 44 13.22 -0.62 -0.44
N LEU A 45 13.22 -0.51 -1.77
CA LEU A 45 12.26 0.29 -2.53
C LEU A 45 11.30 -0.63 -3.29
N ARG A 46 10.01 -0.32 -3.15
CA ARG A 46 8.92 -0.94 -3.88
C ARG A 46 8.35 0.07 -4.86
N LYS A 47 8.20 -0.31 -6.13
CA LYS A 47 7.51 0.48 -7.16
C LYS A 47 6.30 -0.31 -7.66
N PRO A 48 5.19 -0.27 -6.91
CA PRO A 48 3.98 -0.95 -7.34
C PRO A 48 3.45 -0.35 -8.66
N PRO A 49 2.81 -1.17 -9.50
CA PRO A 49 2.15 -0.68 -10.71
C PRO A 49 1.09 0.37 -10.33
N GLY A 50 1.21 1.57 -10.92
CA GLY A 50 0.35 2.73 -10.60
C GLY A 50 0.95 3.73 -9.61
N ALA A 51 1.99 3.38 -8.86
CA ALA A 51 2.69 4.33 -8.00
C ALA A 51 3.60 5.25 -8.83
N LYS A 52 3.41 6.57 -8.71
CA LYS A 52 4.25 7.56 -9.40
C LYS A 52 5.72 7.51 -8.92
N ARG A 53 5.98 7.06 -7.70
CA ARG A 53 7.31 7.00 -7.09
C ARG A 53 7.56 5.65 -6.44
N ALA A 54 8.84 5.28 -6.36
CA ALA A 54 9.25 4.16 -5.54
C ALA A 54 9.06 4.53 -4.06
N VAL A 55 8.36 3.68 -3.32
CA VAL A 55 8.06 3.84 -1.90
C VAL A 55 8.90 2.88 -1.08
N PRO A 56 9.39 3.28 0.11
CA PRO A 56 10.09 2.36 1.00
C PRO A 56 9.15 1.21 1.42
N VAL A 57 9.67 -0.01 1.45
CA VAL A 57 8.91 -1.15 2.02
C VAL A 57 8.54 -0.89 3.48
N ASP A 58 9.38 -0.16 4.22
CA ASP A 58 9.13 0.22 5.61
C ASP A 58 7.88 1.09 5.75
N ASP A 59 7.68 2.06 4.85
CA ASP A 59 6.48 2.89 4.81
C ASP A 59 5.23 2.07 4.50
N VAL A 60 5.34 1.08 3.61
CA VAL A 60 4.23 0.16 3.30
C VAL A 60 3.85 -0.66 4.53
N LEU A 61 4.85 -1.22 5.23
CA LEU A 61 4.64 -1.98 6.47
C LEU A 61 4.13 -1.10 7.61
N ALA A 62 4.62 0.13 7.74
CA ALA A 62 4.15 1.11 8.73
C ALA A 62 2.69 1.49 8.46
N ALA A 63 2.32 1.74 7.20
CA ALA A 63 0.94 1.99 6.81
C ALA A 63 0.04 0.78 7.11
N LEU A 64 0.49 -0.45 6.78
CA LEU A 64 -0.21 -1.70 7.11
C LEU A 64 -0.44 -1.84 8.61
N ARG A 65 0.60 -1.64 9.43
CA ARG A 65 0.50 -1.67 10.90
C ARG A 65 -0.46 -0.62 11.44
N SER A 66 -0.41 0.60 10.91
CA SER A 66 -1.35 1.67 11.29
C SER A 66 -2.79 1.33 10.93
N LEU A 67 -2.99 0.60 9.83
CA LEU A 67 -4.30 0.15 9.38
C LEU A 67 -4.84 -0.99 10.24
N ASP A 68 -3.98 -1.98 10.51
CA ASP A 68 -4.29 -3.13 11.36
C ASP A 68 -4.56 -2.75 12.81
N GLY A 69 -3.77 -1.83 13.38
CA GLY A 69 -4.00 -1.30 14.72
C GLY A 69 -5.30 -0.52 14.87
N GLY A 70 -5.83 0.04 13.77
CA GLY A 70 -7.13 0.69 13.72
C GLY A 70 -8.29 -0.28 13.42
N ALA A 71 -8.07 -1.25 12.54
CA ALA A 71 -9.07 -2.24 12.10
C ALA A 71 -9.35 -3.31 13.17
N ALA A 72 -8.37 -3.67 14.00
CA ALA A 72 -8.56 -4.56 15.14
C ALA A 72 -9.50 -3.98 16.22
N ARG A 73 -9.99 -2.75 16.04
CA ARG A 73 -10.94 -2.07 16.93
C ARG A 73 -12.30 -1.82 16.27
N ALA A 74 -12.72 -2.70 15.35
CA ALA A 74 -14.11 -2.78 14.89
C ALA A 74 -14.81 -3.96 15.62
N PRO A 75 -15.89 -3.70 16.40
CA PRO A 75 -16.66 -4.73 17.10
C PRO A 75 -17.52 -5.60 16.17
#